data_AF-A0A4S5CJU3-F1
#
_entry.id   AF-A0A4S5CJU3-F1
#
_cell.length_a   1.000
_cell.length_b   1.000
_cell.length_c   1.000
_cell.angle_alpha   90.00
_cell.angle_beta   90.00
_cell.angle_gamma   90.00
#
_symmetry.space_group_name_H-M   'P 1'
#
loop_
_entity.id
_entity.type
_entity.pdbx_description
1 polymer ?
#
loop_
_entity_poly.entity_id
_entity_poly.type
_entity_poly.pdbx_seq_one_letter_code
_entity_poly.pdbx_strand_id
1 'polypeptide(L)'
;MTLLFFNMTHNGGNLVKVSCRKHSSENDGIDLLSTQQDASECRGGVVGHVFFADHGVSVTSADLVLPNRAVLSVSEIYSARVIWSSPERRSCALLLFVCLAIFIFSKQLDVRLASAVAIVACFAWGGSMKSTYQVELTTSTGKSRVLESPDKQWISNVVDAVNRAVRCRE
;
A
#
# COMPACT_ATOMS: atom_id res chain seq x y z
N MET A 1 -17.80 -38.31 7.97
CA MET A 1 -19.18 -38.11 8.45
C MET A 1 -19.12 -37.00 9.48
N THR A 2 -19.39 -35.77 9.05
CA THR A 2 -19.07 -34.55 9.80
C THR A 2 -20.37 -33.78 10.02
N LEU A 3 -20.74 -33.57 11.29
CA LEU A 3 -21.99 -32.95 11.69
C LEU A 3 -21.87 -31.42 11.55
N LEU A 4 -22.76 -30.83 10.74
CA LEU A 4 -22.99 -29.39 10.70
C LEU A 4 -24.06 -29.04 11.73
N PHE A 5 -23.68 -28.33 12.79
CA PHE A 5 -24.64 -27.70 13.69
C PHE A 5 -24.94 -26.29 13.19
N PHE A 6 -26.17 -26.07 12.75
CA PHE A 6 -26.72 -24.73 12.51
C PHE A 6 -27.43 -24.27 13.79
N ASN A 7 -26.87 -23.26 14.46
CA ASN A 7 -27.58 -22.53 15.50
C ASN A 7 -27.99 -21.17 14.92
N MET A 8 -29.29 -20.97 14.72
CA MET A 8 -29.86 -19.69 14.29
C MET A 8 -30.46 -18.98 15.50
N THR A 9 -29.86 -17.86 15.91
CA THR A 9 -30.54 -16.89 16.78
C THR A 9 -31.01 -15.72 15.94
N HIS A 10 -32.33 -15.57 15.86
CA HIS A 10 -33.00 -14.45 15.19
C HIS A 10 -33.03 -13.26 16.15
N ASN A 11 -32.36 -12.17 15.80
CA ASN A 11 -32.59 -10.88 16.46
C ASN A 11 -32.56 -9.77 15.41
N GLY A 12 -33.64 -8.98 15.40
CA GLY A 12 -33.91 -7.98 14.37
C GLY A 12 -32.96 -6.79 14.46
N GLY A 13 -32.64 -6.24 13.28
CA GLY A 13 -32.01 -4.93 13.16
C GLY A 13 -30.52 -4.98 12.83
N ASN A 14 -30.24 -4.96 11.51
CA ASN A 14 -29.11 -4.35 10.80
C ASN A 14 -27.66 -4.55 11.30
N LEU A 15 -26.80 -4.88 10.32
CA LEU A 15 -25.37 -5.22 10.38
C LEU A 15 -25.04 -6.63 10.86
N VAL A 16 -25.14 -7.57 9.92
CA VAL A 16 -24.55 -8.91 10.03
C VAL A 16 -23.03 -8.76 9.97
N LYS A 17 -22.38 -8.71 11.14
CA LYS A 17 -20.93 -8.85 11.25
C LYS A 17 -20.57 -10.33 11.15
N VAL A 18 -20.29 -10.79 9.94
CA VAL A 18 -19.79 -12.16 9.72
C VAL A 18 -18.32 -12.20 10.15
N SER A 19 -18.06 -12.65 11.38
CA SER A 19 -16.71 -12.95 11.84
C SER A 19 -16.36 -14.39 11.46
N CYS A 20 -15.74 -14.55 10.29
CA CYS A 20 -15.15 -15.83 9.89
C CYS A 20 -13.88 -16.08 10.70
N ARG A 21 -14.02 -16.72 11.86
CA ARG A 21 -12.88 -17.25 12.62
C ARG A 21 -12.44 -18.56 11.95
N LYS A 22 -11.39 -18.51 11.12
CA LYS A 22 -10.77 -19.72 10.58
C LYS A 22 -10.13 -20.50 11.73
N HIS A 23 -10.67 -21.69 11.99
CA HIS A 23 -9.98 -22.72 12.78
C HIS A 23 -8.84 -23.27 11.92
N SER A 24 -7.61 -22.88 12.26
CA SER A 24 -6.39 -23.47 11.70
C SER A 24 -6.25 -24.86 12.31
N SER A 25 -6.66 -25.90 11.57
CA SER A 25 -6.23 -27.26 11.83
C SER A 25 -4.99 -27.50 10.98
N GLU A 26 -3.88 -27.59 11.69
CA GLU A 26 -2.61 -28.13 11.24
C GLU A 26 -2.82 -29.44 10.46
N ASN A 27 -2.37 -29.47 9.21
CA ASN A 27 -1.95 -30.70 8.56
C ASN A 27 -1.05 -30.38 7.36
N ASP A 28 0.15 -30.92 7.41
CA ASP A 28 1.20 -30.82 6.41
C ASP A 28 0.68 -31.28 5.04
N GLY A 29 0.63 -30.34 4.09
CA GLY A 29 0.14 -30.56 2.74
C GLY A 29 0.53 -29.40 1.83
N ILE A 30 1.58 -29.64 1.05
CA ILE A 30 2.37 -28.68 0.28
C ILE A 30 1.58 -28.10 -0.91
N ASP A 31 1.49 -26.76 -0.97
CA ASP A 31 1.44 -25.86 -2.14
C ASP A 31 0.40 -26.04 -3.28
N LEU A 32 -0.78 -26.62 -3.04
CA LEU A 32 -1.87 -26.59 -4.04
C LEU A 32 -3.17 -25.87 -3.60
N LEU A 33 -3.21 -25.33 -2.38
CA LEU A 33 -4.41 -24.73 -1.80
C LEU A 33 -4.51 -23.19 -1.91
N SER A 34 -3.44 -22.51 -2.31
CA SER A 34 -3.50 -21.05 -2.53
C SER A 34 -4.30 -20.70 -3.79
N THR A 35 -4.22 -21.52 -4.84
CA THR A 35 -4.94 -21.28 -6.10
C THR A 35 -6.45 -21.51 -5.98
N GLN A 36 -6.90 -22.37 -5.07
CA GLN A 36 -8.32 -22.73 -4.95
C GLN A 36 -9.11 -21.75 -4.06
N GLN A 37 -8.45 -21.05 -3.13
CA GLN A 37 -9.10 -20.00 -2.34
C GLN A 37 -9.39 -18.75 -3.19
N ASP A 38 -8.47 -18.34 -4.07
CA ASP A 38 -8.63 -17.16 -4.91
C ASP A 38 -9.79 -17.31 -5.93
N ALA A 39 -10.02 -18.52 -6.46
CA ALA A 39 -11.09 -18.76 -7.43
C ALA A 39 -12.51 -18.72 -6.82
N SER A 40 -12.65 -18.97 -5.52
CA SER A 40 -13.95 -18.88 -4.83
C SER A 40 -14.37 -17.43 -4.55
N GLU A 41 -13.42 -16.50 -4.52
CA GLU A 41 -13.65 -15.08 -4.28
C GLU A 41 -14.23 -14.36 -5.51
N CYS A 42 -13.92 -14.83 -6.72
CA CYS A 42 -14.45 -14.27 -7.97
C CYS A 42 -15.90 -14.66 -8.29
N ARG A 43 -16.55 -15.56 -7.50
CA ARG A 43 -17.89 -16.12 -7.81
C ARG A 43 -19.09 -15.35 -7.23
N GLY A 44 -18.88 -14.18 -6.62
CA GLY A 44 -19.96 -13.30 -6.16
C GLY A 44 -20.68 -12.63 -7.33
N GLY A 45 -21.85 -13.16 -7.72
CA GLY A 45 -22.61 -12.73 -8.88
C GLY A 45 -23.25 -11.33 -8.80
N VAL A 46 -23.24 -10.64 -9.94
CA VAL A 46 -24.18 -9.60 -10.44
C VAL A 46 -24.28 -8.27 -9.67
N VAL A 47 -23.72 -8.14 -8.46
CA VAL A 47 -23.57 -6.84 -7.78
C VAL A 47 -22.11 -6.69 -7.38
N GLY A 48 -21.43 -5.67 -7.93
CA GLY A 48 -19.97 -5.52 -7.95
C GLY A 48 -19.26 -5.95 -6.65
N HIS A 49 -18.37 -6.93 -6.77
CA HIS A 49 -17.56 -7.40 -5.66
C HIS A 49 -16.50 -6.36 -5.31
N VAL A 50 -16.43 -5.96 -4.05
CA VAL A 50 -15.45 -5.00 -3.53
C VAL A 50 -14.28 -5.79 -2.96
N PHE A 51 -13.14 -5.76 -3.64
CA PHE A 51 -11.92 -6.45 -3.22
C PHE A 51 -11.16 -5.67 -2.14
N PHE A 52 -11.33 -4.35 -2.12
CA PHE A 52 -10.68 -3.47 -1.15
C PHE A 52 -11.44 -2.15 -1.08
N ALA A 53 -11.70 -1.66 0.13
CA ALA A 53 -12.27 -0.34 0.35
C ALA A 53 -11.66 0.24 1.64
N ASP A 54 -10.71 1.16 1.47
CA ASP A 54 -10.07 1.83 2.60
C ASP A 54 -9.52 3.20 2.21
N HIS A 55 -9.59 4.16 3.13
CA HIS A 55 -9.07 5.53 2.99
C HIS A 55 -9.42 6.25 1.67
N GLY A 56 -10.64 6.03 1.15
CA GLY A 56 -11.10 6.66 -0.10
C GLY A 56 -10.58 5.98 -1.37
N VAL A 57 -9.87 4.86 -1.26
CA VAL A 57 -9.56 3.93 -2.36
C VAL A 57 -10.57 2.80 -2.32
N SER A 58 -11.26 2.54 -3.44
CA SER A 58 -12.14 1.39 -3.58
C SER A 58 -11.81 0.62 -4.85
N VAL A 59 -11.48 -0.65 -4.71
CA VAL A 59 -11.21 -1.59 -5.80
C VAL A 59 -12.44 -2.49 -5.95
N THR A 60 -13.14 -2.36 -7.06
CA THR A 60 -14.25 -3.24 -7.43
C THR A 60 -13.88 -4.08 -8.66
N SER A 61 -14.71 -5.04 -9.03
CA SER A 61 -14.50 -5.84 -10.25
C SER A 61 -14.50 -5.02 -11.55
N ALA A 62 -15.17 -3.86 -11.56
CA ALA A 62 -15.33 -3.03 -12.75
C ALA A 62 -14.49 -1.75 -12.66
N ASP A 63 -14.45 -1.14 -11.48
CA ASP A 63 -13.93 0.21 -11.28
C ASP A 63 -12.95 0.28 -10.11
N LEU A 64 -11.89 1.05 -10.30
CA LEU A 64 -10.94 1.49 -9.30
C LEU A 64 -11.20 2.97 -9.00
N VAL A 65 -11.71 3.26 -7.80
CA VAL A 65 -11.93 4.62 -7.32
C VAL A 65 -10.72 5.05 -6.50
N LEU A 66 -10.11 6.16 -6.91
CA LEU A 66 -8.97 6.80 -6.25
C LEU A 66 -9.45 7.82 -5.20
N PRO A 67 -8.60 8.20 -4.24
CA PRO A 67 -8.96 9.17 -3.21
C PRO A 67 -9.23 10.57 -3.80
N ASN A 68 -8.71 10.85 -5.00
CA ASN A 68 -9.01 12.07 -5.77
C ASN A 68 -10.32 11.98 -6.60
N ARG A 69 -11.19 10.99 -6.32
CA ARG A 69 -12.43 10.69 -7.06
C ARG A 69 -12.25 10.37 -8.54
N ALA A 70 -11.02 10.14 -8.99
CA ALA A 70 -10.79 9.58 -10.31
C ALA A 70 -11.26 8.12 -10.32
N VAL A 71 -12.04 7.75 -11.32
CA VAL A 71 -12.52 6.39 -11.53
C VAL A 71 -11.77 5.84 -12.73
N LEU A 72 -11.00 4.77 -12.53
CA LEU A 72 -10.33 4.04 -13.60
C LEU A 72 -11.02 2.69 -13.77
N SER A 73 -11.43 2.38 -15.00
CA SER A 73 -12.00 1.09 -15.33
C SER A 73 -10.92 0.01 -15.18
N VAL A 74 -11.19 -1.04 -14.41
CA VAL A 74 -10.33 -2.22 -14.27
C VAL A 74 -10.14 -2.92 -15.62
N SER A 75 -11.06 -2.69 -16.57
CA SER A 75 -10.95 -3.18 -17.94
C SER A 75 -9.73 -2.64 -18.71
N GLU A 76 -9.18 -1.50 -18.30
CA GLU A 76 -8.03 -0.85 -18.94
C GLU A 76 -6.70 -1.16 -18.25
N ILE A 77 -6.74 -1.78 -17.07
CA ILE A 77 -5.57 -2.08 -16.24
C ILE A 77 -5.12 -3.53 -16.50
N TYR A 78 -3.85 -3.70 -16.85
CA TYR A 78 -3.21 -5.00 -17.05
C TYR A 78 -2.45 -5.50 -15.82
N SER A 79 -1.83 -4.58 -15.08
CA SER A 79 -1.03 -4.95 -13.91
C SER A 79 -0.82 -3.76 -12.99
N ALA A 80 -0.82 -4.02 -11.68
CA ALA A 80 -0.37 -3.07 -10.68
C ALA A 80 0.95 -3.54 -10.07
N ARG A 81 1.88 -2.60 -9.85
CA ARG A 81 3.13 -2.85 -9.14
C ARG A 81 3.44 -1.75 -8.13
N VAL A 82 4.18 -2.12 -7.10
CA VAL A 82 4.73 -1.18 -6.14
C VAL A 82 6.04 -0.61 -6.68
N ILE A 83 6.17 0.71 -6.65
CA ILE A 83 7.42 1.42 -6.86
C ILE A 83 7.82 2.10 -5.56
N TRP A 84 9.08 1.92 -5.18
CA TRP A 84 9.66 2.65 -4.05
C TRP A 84 10.33 3.93 -4.57
N SER A 85 9.97 5.07 -4.01
CA SER A 85 10.70 6.32 -4.20
C SER A 85 11.55 6.57 -2.96
N SER A 86 12.85 6.33 -3.09
CA SER A 86 13.79 6.67 -2.03
C SER A 86 14.06 8.17 -2.08
N PRO A 87 13.85 8.94 -1.00
CA PRO A 87 14.21 10.35 -0.98
C PRO A 87 15.69 10.50 -1.29
N GLU A 88 16.05 11.49 -2.10
CA GLU A 88 17.43 11.74 -2.51
C GLU A 88 18.28 12.21 -1.32
N ARG A 89 18.80 11.28 -0.53
CA ARG A 89 19.69 11.56 0.61
C ARG A 89 21.02 12.18 0.19
N ARG A 90 21.34 12.17 -1.11
CA ARG A 90 22.56 12.75 -1.68
C ARG A 90 22.66 14.26 -1.43
N SER A 91 21.54 14.98 -1.53
CA SER A 91 21.50 16.43 -1.26
C SER A 91 21.82 16.73 0.20
N CYS A 92 21.24 15.96 1.12
CA CYS A 92 21.48 16.07 2.55
C CYS A 92 22.94 15.74 2.92
N ALA A 93 23.53 14.72 2.29
CA ALA A 93 24.93 14.35 2.50
C ALA A 93 25.91 15.42 2.00
N LEU A 94 25.65 16.02 0.83
CA LEU A 94 26.46 17.12 0.30
C LEU A 94 26.40 18.35 1.20
N LEU A 95 25.19 18.73 1.65
CA LEU A 95 25.01 19.88 2.53
C LEU A 95 25.72 19.69 3.87
N LEU A 96 25.64 18.49 4.44
CA LEU A 96 26.36 18.13 5.67
C LEU A 96 27.88 18.25 5.49
N PHE A 97 28.42 17.77 4.36
CA PHE A 97 29.84 17.89 4.06
C PHE A 97 30.31 19.36 3.99
N VAL A 98 29.52 20.22 3.35
CA VAL A 98 29.81 21.65 3.24
C VAL A 98 29.77 22.32 4.62
N CYS A 99 28.74 22.05 5.43
CA CYS A 99 28.64 22.59 6.78
C CYS A 99 29.80 22.13 7.69
N LEU A 100 30.20 20.86 7.57
CA LEU A 100 31.32 20.31 8.33
C LEU A 100 32.65 20.96 7.92
N ALA A 101 32.87 21.17 6.61
CA ALA A 101 34.06 21.86 6.13
C ALA A 101 34.14 23.29 6.69
N ILE A 102 33.04 24.05 6.62
CA ILE A 102 32.99 25.41 7.20
C ILE A 102 33.28 25.38 8.70
N PHE A 103 32.75 24.41 9.45
CA PHE A 103 32.99 24.27 10.88
C PHE A 103 34.49 24.04 11.22
N ILE A 104 35.18 23.21 10.43
CA ILE A 104 36.60 22.89 10.62
C ILE A 104 37.50 24.07 10.25
N PHE A 105 37.24 24.72 9.11
CA PHE A 105 38.10 25.80 8.59
C PHE A 105 37.86 27.17 9.23
N SER A 106 36.70 27.39 9.84
CA SER A 106 36.37 28.67 10.47
C SER A 106 37.05 28.84 11.83
N LYS A 107 37.77 29.95 12.03
CA LYS A 107 38.35 30.34 13.32
C LYS A 107 37.47 31.30 14.12
N GLN A 108 36.48 31.92 13.47
CA GLN A 108 35.54 32.82 14.12
C GLN A 108 34.50 32.03 14.92
N LEU A 109 34.28 32.46 16.15
CA LEU A 109 33.40 31.76 17.11
C LEU A 109 31.93 31.81 16.66
N ASP A 110 31.48 32.94 16.11
CA ASP A 110 30.12 33.12 15.60
C ASP A 110 29.80 32.18 14.44
N VAL A 111 30.75 32.02 13.50
CA VAL A 111 30.59 31.14 12.33
C VAL A 111 30.61 29.66 12.74
N ARG A 112 31.41 29.30 13.75
CA ARG A 112 31.42 27.94 14.33
C ARG A 112 30.10 27.60 15.02
N LEU A 113 29.53 28.54 15.77
CA LEU A 113 28.25 28.32 16.41
C LEU A 113 27.13 28.16 15.38
N ALA A 114 27.10 29.03 14.36
CA ALA A 114 26.12 28.96 13.28
C ALA A 114 26.21 27.64 12.49
N SER A 115 27.42 27.19 12.16
CA SER A 115 27.62 25.92 11.45
C SER A 115 27.29 24.70 12.31
N ALA A 116 27.54 24.72 13.62
CA ALA A 116 27.12 23.66 14.53
C ALA A 116 25.59 23.51 14.56
N VAL A 117 24.85 24.62 14.64
CA VAL A 117 23.38 24.61 14.59
C VAL A 117 22.87 24.09 13.24
N ALA A 118 23.50 24.51 12.14
CA ALA A 118 23.15 24.04 10.79
C ALA A 118 23.35 22.53 10.62
N ILE A 119 24.41 21.96 11.21
CA ILE A 119 24.66 20.50 11.19
C ILE A 119 23.51 19.77 11.90
N VAL A 120 23.12 20.22 13.10
CA VAL A 120 22.01 19.61 13.85
C VAL A 120 20.69 19.71 13.07
N ALA A 121 20.41 20.86 12.47
CA ALA A 121 19.23 21.05 11.62
C ALA A 121 19.25 20.11 10.40
N CYS A 122 20.42 19.91 9.78
CA CYS A 122 20.57 19.01 8.64
C CYS A 122 20.33 17.54 9.03
N PHE A 123 20.78 17.11 10.21
CA PHE A 123 20.49 15.77 10.74
C PHE A 123 19.01 15.59 11.05
N ALA A 124 18.37 16.57 11.69
CA ALA A 124 16.94 16.54 11.96
C ALA A 124 16.10 16.46 10.66
N TRP A 125 16.48 17.26 9.67
CA TRP A 125 15.84 17.27 8.35
C TRP A 125 16.02 15.93 7.62
N GLY A 126 17.26 15.43 7.54
CA GLY A 126 17.56 14.15 6.90
C GLY A 126 16.87 12.95 7.56
N GLY A 127 16.74 12.98 8.89
CA GLY A 127 16.01 11.96 9.66
C GLY A 127 14.49 12.01 9.43
N SER A 128 13.93 13.18 9.10
CA SER A 128 12.50 13.36 8.82
C SER A 128 12.09 12.93 7.40
N MET A 129 13.05 12.68 6.50
CA MET A 129 12.75 12.22 5.14
C MET A 129 12.32 10.74 5.15
N LYS A 130 11.01 10.51 5.12
CA LYS A 130 10.43 9.17 5.01
C LYS A 130 10.40 8.71 3.54
N SER A 131 10.56 7.41 3.33
CA SER A 131 10.33 6.78 2.02
C SER A 131 8.86 6.78 1.67
N THR A 132 8.55 7.06 0.41
CA THR A 132 7.17 7.02 -0.10
C THR A 132 7.04 5.86 -1.06
N TYR A 133 5.97 5.09 -0.91
CA TYR A 133 5.59 4.00 -1.79
C TYR A 133 4.54 4.49 -2.77
N GLN A 134 4.68 4.10 -4.03
CA GLN A 134 3.79 4.52 -5.11
C GLN A 134 3.19 3.30 -5.79
N VAL A 135 1.92 3.38 -6.17
CA VAL A 135 1.27 2.40 -7.03
C VAL A 135 1.43 2.86 -8.48
N GLU A 136 2.11 2.04 -9.28
CA GLU A 136 2.15 2.19 -10.73
C GLU A 136 1.19 1.18 -11.36
N LEU A 137 0.23 1.70 -12.12
CA LEU A 137 -0.66 0.91 -12.96
C LEU A 137 -0.09 0.86 -14.37
N THR A 138 -0.13 -0.32 -14.97
CA THR A 138 0.12 -0.53 -16.40
C THR A 138 -1.22 -0.64 -17.10
N THR A 139 -1.52 0.30 -17.98
CA THR A 139 -2.72 0.35 -18.81
C THR A 139 -2.36 0.29 -20.30
N SER A 140 -3.37 0.19 -21.17
CA SER A 140 -3.19 0.25 -22.64
C SER A 140 -2.56 1.56 -23.13
N THR A 141 -2.73 2.63 -22.36
CA THR A 141 -2.19 3.97 -22.64
C THR A 141 -0.78 4.18 -22.09
N GLY A 142 -0.26 3.27 -21.26
CA GLY A 142 1.09 3.33 -20.71
C GLY A 142 1.12 3.07 -19.20
N LYS A 143 2.13 3.64 -18.52
CA LYS A 143 2.30 3.51 -17.08
C LYS A 143 1.87 4.79 -16.40
N SER A 144 1.02 4.69 -15.39
CA SER A 144 0.53 5.83 -14.63
C SER A 144 0.70 5.62 -13.13
N ARG A 145 1.14 6.66 -12.44
CA ARG A 145 1.26 6.70 -10.98
C ARG A 145 -0.01 7.28 -10.42
N VAL A 146 -0.73 6.47 -9.65
CA VAL A 146 -2.11 6.78 -9.24
C VAL A 146 -2.25 7.06 -7.75
N LEU A 147 -1.32 6.55 -6.95
CA LEU A 147 -1.43 6.56 -5.51
C LEU A 147 -0.06 6.60 -4.87
N GLU A 148 0.07 7.39 -3.81
CA GLU A 148 1.29 7.50 -3.03
C GLU A 148 0.94 7.42 -1.54
N SER A 149 1.71 6.64 -0.77
CA SER A 149 1.54 6.54 0.67
C SER A 149 2.86 6.16 1.35
N PRO A 150 3.11 6.64 2.59
CA PRO A 150 4.24 6.17 3.39
C PRO A 150 4.04 4.75 3.93
N ASP A 151 2.81 4.20 3.89
CA ASP A 151 2.51 2.86 4.39
C ASP A 151 2.73 1.80 3.32
N LYS A 152 3.79 1.01 3.50
CA LYS A 152 4.14 -0.12 2.61
C LYS A 152 3.06 -1.19 2.58
N GLN A 153 2.49 -1.53 3.73
CA GLN A 153 1.55 -2.63 3.85
C GLN A 153 0.23 -2.27 3.17
N TRP A 154 -0.25 -1.04 3.39
CA TRP A 154 -1.43 -0.53 2.71
C TRP A 154 -1.27 -0.52 1.18
N ILE A 155 -0.14 -0.01 0.67
CA ILE A 155 0.14 0.00 -0.78
C ILE A 155 0.20 -1.43 -1.35
N SER A 156 0.82 -2.37 -0.63
CA SER A 156 0.86 -3.78 -1.03
C SER A 156 -0.56 -4.37 -1.14
N ASN A 157 -1.41 -4.12 -0.15
CA ASN A 157 -2.78 -4.62 -0.13
C ASN A 157 -3.60 -4.07 -1.30
N VAL A 158 -3.43 -2.79 -1.65
CA VAL A 158 -4.08 -2.17 -2.82
C VAL A 158 -3.62 -2.83 -4.12
N VAL A 159 -2.32 -3.03 -4.29
CA VAL A 159 -1.75 -3.68 -5.48
C VAL A 159 -2.23 -5.12 -5.61
N ASP A 160 -2.28 -5.87 -4.50
CA ASP A 160 -2.78 -7.24 -4.48
C ASP A 160 -4.28 -7.31 -4.79
N ALA A 161 -5.08 -6.35 -4.30
CA ALA A 161 -6.50 -6.25 -4.62
C ALA A 161 -6.72 -5.95 -6.11
N VAL A 162 -5.96 -5.03 -6.71
CA VAL A 162 -6.05 -4.73 -8.14
C VAL A 162 -5.66 -5.94 -8.99
N ASN A 163 -4.55 -6.61 -8.66
CA ASN A 163 -4.10 -7.79 -9.39
C ASN A 163 -5.11 -8.95 -9.27
N ARG A 164 -5.78 -9.12 -8.12
CA ARG A 164 -6.89 -10.07 -7.97
C ARG A 164 -8.09 -9.70 -8.83
N ALA A 165 -8.47 -8.43 -8.86
CA ALA A 165 -9.59 -7.96 -9.70
C ALA A 165 -9.33 -8.20 -11.19
N VAL A 166 -8.09 -7.98 -11.66
CA VAL A 166 -7.68 -8.29 -13.04
C VAL A 166 -7.76 -9.80 -13.31
N ARG A 167 -7.26 -10.64 -12.39
CA ARG A 167 -7.35 -12.11 -12.54
C ARG A 167 -8.78 -12.64 -12.55
N CYS A 168 -9.71 -12.02 -11.82
CA CYS A 168 -11.11 -12.43 -11.85
C CYS A 168 -11.84 -12.08 -13.16
N ARG A 169 -11.25 -11.22 -14.00
CA ARG A 169 -11.81 -10.82 -15.29
C ARG A 169 -11.42 -11.78 -16.42
N GLU A 170 -10.20 -12.30 -16.40
CA GLU A 170 -9.66 -13.26 -17.39
C GLU A 170 -10.28 -14.65 -17.25
#